data_AF-E5VEM5-F1
#
_entry.id   AF-E5VEM5-F1
#
_cell.length_a   1.000
_cell.length_b   1.000
_cell.length_c   1.000
_cell.angle_alpha   90.00
_cell.angle_beta   90.00
_cell.angle_gamma   90.00
#
_symmetry.space_group_name_H-M   'P 1'
#
loop_
_entity.id
_entity.type
_entity.pdbx_description
1 polymer ?
#
loop_
_entity_poly.entity_id
_entity_poly.type
_entity_poly.pdbx_seq_one_letter_code
_entity_poly.pdbx_strand_id
1 'polypeptide(L)'
;MIVFMKNCFLLIAIASFLLGCSGNKKENTLQDEEGTPVINLSSDNVSKVALLPLSEAAAKVEIVSLEVTDESLIGEITKMKVTDSDIWVKHYKDNHVLRFSRSGKFLNKVGKVGQGPEEYIRMADFFVDENTKEVYIQTTIVGVKVYDYEGNYKRTAAKTSPDDVFMTMYFQFALYDNKFFIAQNLAFINKPTPKDSVWSFAWVDSTYQKKKIFKNPAHIGREEEIMKNGINFQQFVNYWLEPFTSIDTYGNQLTLKYPDTDTIYRYDSPANELVPQYIISTHEEKGDYGATHVWFRERSAFDYFSIYSYYPSKDNIYLLCSKGETIYTYCYGKQTGKVKVKERKSEITERMLGNHTLRRLEGAKYFILDNDLCGGSFHVDYRSQGKYWIDVLIPNSEDNWIDIDEMRTSDVKDESLKAKFIHTLENVEEESNPILVIATLK
;
A
#
# COMPACT_ATOMS: atom_id res chain seq x y z
N MET A 1 50.90 23.72 67.38
CA MET A 1 50.56 25.15 67.57
C MET A 1 49.30 25.41 66.74
N ILE A 2 48.11 25.05 67.25
CA ILE A 2 47.11 25.94 67.90
C ILE A 2 46.78 27.11 66.95
N VAL A 3 45.57 27.20 66.35
CA VAL A 3 44.36 27.82 66.95
C VAL A 3 43.06 27.39 66.23
N PHE A 4 42.11 26.89 67.03
CA PHE A 4 40.63 27.05 67.08
C PHE A 4 39.65 26.86 65.88
N MET A 5 38.81 25.83 66.06
CA MET A 5 37.33 25.82 66.08
C MET A 5 36.57 27.17 66.06
N LYS A 6 35.55 27.27 65.18
CA LYS A 6 34.15 27.56 65.59
C LYS A 6 33.11 27.30 64.48
N ASN A 7 32.12 26.49 64.85
CA ASN A 7 30.85 26.16 64.20
C ASN A 7 30.15 27.29 63.43
N CYS A 8 29.64 26.95 62.24
CA CYS A 8 28.33 27.33 61.71
C CYS A 8 27.87 26.18 60.80
N PHE A 9 27.29 25.11 61.35
CA PHE A 9 25.84 24.86 61.30
C PHE A 9 25.15 25.46 60.08
N LEU A 10 25.15 24.74 58.95
CA LEU A 10 24.02 24.70 58.04
C LEU A 10 24.13 23.44 57.16
N LEU A 11 22.98 22.83 56.86
CA LEU A 11 22.77 21.68 55.98
C LEU A 11 22.99 20.29 56.61
N ILE A 12 22.27 20.04 57.70
CA ILE A 12 21.58 18.76 57.88
C ILE A 12 20.36 18.79 56.97
N ALA A 13 20.35 18.02 55.88
CA ALA A 13 19.13 17.49 55.27
C ALA A 13 19.46 16.41 54.22
N ILE A 14 19.19 15.16 54.62
CA ILE A 14 18.75 14.07 53.77
C ILE A 14 19.87 13.37 52.95
N ALA A 15 20.71 12.65 53.69
CA ALA A 15 21.39 11.45 53.19
C ALA A 15 21.04 10.28 54.10
N SER A 16 19.81 9.75 53.98
CA SER A 16 19.42 8.39 54.43
C SER A 16 17.93 8.14 54.16
N PHE A 17 17.63 7.55 53.01
CA PHE A 17 16.49 6.63 52.86
C PHE A 17 16.84 5.63 51.75
N LEU A 18 17.80 4.76 52.03
CA LEU A 18 17.80 3.41 51.49
C LEU A 18 16.90 2.60 52.42
N LEU A 19 15.74 2.18 51.93
CA LEU A 19 15.08 0.89 52.20
C LEU A 19 13.68 0.89 51.57
N GLY A 20 13.50 -0.02 50.60
CA GLY A 20 12.22 -0.70 50.38
C GLY A 20 11.23 -0.05 49.42
N CYS A 21 11.09 -0.62 48.23
CA CYS A 21 9.86 -1.30 47.86
C CYS A 21 10.08 -2.19 46.63
N SER A 22 10.18 -3.50 46.91
CA SER A 22 9.85 -4.56 45.98
C SER A 22 8.40 -4.38 45.51
N GLY A 23 8.22 -4.18 44.20
CA GLY A 23 6.91 -4.17 43.57
C GLY A 23 7.02 -4.81 42.20
N ASN A 24 6.49 -6.02 42.07
CA ASN A 24 6.27 -6.72 40.79
C ASN A 24 5.57 -5.77 39.81
N LYS A 25 6.32 -5.27 38.83
CA LYS A 25 5.74 -4.72 37.60
C LYS A 25 5.87 -5.78 36.53
N LYS A 26 4.71 -6.22 36.04
CA LYS A 26 4.56 -7.04 34.85
C LYS A 26 5.46 -6.49 33.73
N GLU A 27 6.22 -7.39 33.12
CA GLU A 27 6.95 -7.18 31.89
C GLU A 27 6.02 -6.58 30.83
N ASN A 28 6.16 -5.27 30.61
CA ASN A 28 5.95 -4.70 29.30
C ASN A 28 7.34 -4.37 28.79
N THR A 29 7.90 -5.28 28.01
CA THR A 29 9.19 -5.11 27.35
C THR A 29 9.07 -3.99 26.33
N LEU A 30 9.44 -2.78 26.75
CA LEU A 30 9.89 -1.74 25.84
C LEU A 30 11.28 -2.20 25.35
N GLN A 31 11.32 -2.78 24.15
CA GLN A 31 12.55 -2.93 23.40
C GLN A 31 12.92 -1.55 22.85
N ASP A 32 13.65 -0.76 23.63
CA ASP A 32 14.39 0.40 23.15
C ASP A 32 15.82 0.28 23.69
N GLU A 33 16.63 -0.54 23.01
CA GLU A 33 18.10 -0.53 23.05
C GLU A 33 18.67 -1.44 21.94
N GLU A 34 18.36 -1.16 20.67
CA GLU A 34 19.11 -1.68 19.50
C GLU A 34 18.75 -0.82 18.27
N GLY A 35 19.71 -0.54 17.38
CA GLY A 35 19.50 0.32 16.21
C GLY A 35 18.43 -0.21 15.23
N THR A 36 18.03 0.60 14.24
CA THR A 36 17.02 0.19 13.25
C THR A 36 17.44 -1.11 12.54
N PRO A 37 16.62 -2.19 12.59
CA PRO A 37 16.96 -3.48 11.98
C PRO A 37 17.24 -3.38 10.48
N VAL A 38 18.20 -4.17 9.99
CA VAL A 38 18.62 -4.18 8.59
C VAL A 38 18.12 -5.44 7.88
N ILE A 39 17.40 -5.25 6.78
CA ILE A 39 17.02 -6.28 5.81
C ILE A 39 18.13 -6.33 4.75
N ASN A 40 19.04 -7.30 4.85
CA ASN A 40 20.15 -7.43 3.90
C ASN A 40 19.79 -8.36 2.74
N LEU A 41 19.72 -7.81 1.53
CA LEU A 41 19.37 -8.49 0.28
C LEU A 41 20.60 -8.96 -0.52
N SER A 42 21.82 -8.83 0.00
CA SER A 42 23.04 -9.32 -0.65
C SER A 42 22.93 -10.82 -0.98
N SER A 43 23.48 -11.24 -2.12
CA SER A 43 23.46 -12.64 -2.59
C SER A 43 23.89 -13.65 -1.52
N ASP A 44 24.86 -13.29 -0.68
CA ASP A 44 25.44 -14.18 0.32
C ASP A 44 24.55 -14.36 1.55
N ASN A 45 23.52 -13.52 1.70
CA ASN A 45 22.58 -13.54 2.83
C ASN A 45 21.19 -14.10 2.46
N VAL A 46 20.95 -14.39 1.18
CA VAL A 46 19.62 -14.78 0.68
C VAL A 46 19.58 -16.23 0.23
N SER A 47 18.53 -16.95 0.62
CA SER A 47 18.29 -18.33 0.17
C SER A 47 17.28 -18.34 -0.98
N LYS A 48 17.67 -18.84 -2.16
CA LYS A 48 16.75 -19.01 -3.28
C LYS A 48 15.73 -20.10 -2.99
N VAL A 49 14.47 -19.83 -3.31
CA VAL A 49 13.35 -20.77 -3.16
C VAL A 49 12.51 -20.81 -4.44
N ALA A 50 11.92 -21.96 -4.72
CA ALA A 50 11.03 -22.11 -5.88
C ALA A 50 9.68 -21.39 -5.65
N LEU A 51 9.15 -21.48 -4.43
CA LEU A 51 7.82 -21.00 -4.07
C LEU A 51 7.85 -20.22 -2.75
N LEU A 52 6.92 -19.29 -2.62
CA LEU A 52 6.63 -18.58 -1.37
C LEU A 52 5.18 -18.88 -1.01
N PRO A 53 4.92 -19.73 0.00
CA PRO A 53 3.57 -20.17 0.33
C PRO A 53 2.74 -19.04 0.95
N LEU A 54 1.51 -18.88 0.47
CA LEU A 54 0.53 -17.92 0.97
C LEU A 54 0.24 -18.14 2.45
N SER A 55 0.22 -19.39 2.89
CA SER A 55 0.01 -19.76 4.29
C SER A 55 1.08 -19.25 5.24
N GLU A 56 2.22 -18.73 4.79
CA GLU A 56 3.16 -18.02 5.67
C GLU A 56 2.58 -16.68 6.15
N ALA A 57 1.81 -15.99 5.31
CA ALA A 57 1.18 -14.70 5.62
C ALA A 57 -0.29 -14.82 6.03
N ALA A 58 -1.04 -15.74 5.41
CA ALA A 58 -2.48 -15.89 5.58
C ALA A 58 -2.85 -17.02 6.55
N ALA A 59 -3.89 -16.79 7.35
CA ALA A 59 -4.49 -17.77 8.23
C ALA A 59 -5.55 -18.63 7.53
N LYS A 60 -6.29 -18.03 6.59
CA LYS A 60 -7.35 -18.70 5.81
C LYS A 60 -7.61 -17.96 4.49
N VAL A 61 -8.30 -18.64 3.58
CA VAL A 61 -8.77 -18.11 2.30
C VAL A 61 -10.28 -18.29 2.17
N GLU A 62 -10.94 -17.30 1.57
CA GLU A 62 -12.36 -17.35 1.19
C GLU A 62 -12.47 -17.14 -0.33
N ILE A 63 -13.28 -17.97 -0.99
CA ILE A 63 -13.57 -17.86 -2.42
C ILE A 63 -14.98 -17.31 -2.58
N VAL A 64 -15.10 -16.17 -3.25
CA VAL A 64 -16.33 -15.38 -3.33
C VAL A 64 -16.61 -14.99 -4.77
N SER A 65 -17.64 -15.57 -5.39
CA SER A 65 -18.17 -15.09 -6.67
C SER A 65 -19.06 -13.88 -6.41
N LEU A 66 -18.76 -12.75 -7.05
CA LEU A 66 -19.63 -11.58 -6.97
C LEU A 66 -20.89 -11.81 -7.81
N GLU A 67 -22.05 -11.53 -7.23
CA GLU A 67 -23.34 -11.63 -7.92
C GLU A 67 -23.36 -10.70 -9.13
N VAL A 68 -23.93 -11.17 -10.23
CA VAL A 68 -24.13 -10.40 -11.46
C VAL A 68 -25.60 -10.10 -11.62
N THR A 69 -25.90 -8.81 -11.77
CA THR A 69 -27.21 -8.28 -12.10
C THR A 69 -27.01 -7.08 -13.03
N ASP A 70 -28.08 -6.59 -13.67
CA ASP A 70 -28.04 -5.35 -14.45
C ASP A 70 -27.47 -4.16 -13.63
N GLU A 71 -27.70 -4.14 -12.33
CA GLU A 71 -27.19 -3.10 -11.44
C GLU A 71 -25.76 -3.33 -10.91
N SER A 72 -25.20 -4.53 -11.05
CA SER A 72 -23.95 -4.91 -10.38
C SER A 72 -22.87 -5.44 -11.31
N LEU A 73 -23.11 -5.43 -12.64
CA LEU A 73 -22.10 -5.77 -13.62
C LEU A 73 -20.85 -4.89 -13.50
N ILE A 74 -19.68 -5.52 -13.38
CA ILE A 74 -18.39 -4.87 -13.15
C ILE A 74 -17.60 -4.92 -14.46
N GLY A 75 -17.31 -3.75 -15.03
CA GLY A 75 -16.41 -3.64 -16.17
C GLY A 75 -14.93 -3.56 -15.76
N GLU A 76 -14.55 -2.49 -15.06
CA GLU A 76 -13.18 -2.29 -14.60
C GLU A 76 -13.17 -1.89 -13.11
N ILE A 77 -12.38 -2.63 -12.33
CA ILE A 77 -12.17 -2.36 -10.90
C ILE A 77 -10.94 -1.47 -10.78
N THR A 78 -11.11 -0.28 -10.18
CA THR A 78 -9.98 0.63 -9.91
C THR A 78 -9.60 0.69 -8.44
N LYS A 79 -10.46 0.17 -7.55
CA LYS A 79 -10.18 0.01 -6.13
C LYS A 79 -11.14 -1.00 -5.52
N MET A 80 -10.64 -1.78 -4.59
CA MET A 80 -11.44 -2.67 -3.75
C MET A 80 -11.12 -2.46 -2.27
N LYS A 81 -12.15 -2.59 -1.43
CA LYS A 81 -12.00 -2.70 0.02
C LYS A 81 -12.84 -3.86 0.55
N VAL A 82 -12.21 -4.72 1.34
CA VAL A 82 -12.86 -5.82 2.05
C VAL A 82 -12.84 -5.49 3.54
N THR A 83 -14.00 -5.60 4.15
CA THR A 83 -14.28 -5.32 5.57
C THR A 83 -14.79 -6.60 6.23
N ASP A 84 -15.05 -6.59 7.54
CA ASP A 84 -15.58 -7.78 8.21
C ASP A 84 -17.00 -8.13 7.74
N SER A 85 -17.78 -7.11 7.35
CA SER A 85 -19.17 -7.26 6.94
C SER A 85 -19.39 -7.28 5.42
N ASP A 86 -18.56 -6.57 4.65
CA ASP A 86 -18.87 -6.23 3.26
C ASP A 86 -17.63 -6.16 2.35
N ILE A 87 -17.89 -6.19 1.05
CA ILE A 87 -16.94 -6.01 -0.05
C ILE A 87 -17.38 -4.77 -0.84
N TRP A 88 -16.44 -3.86 -1.08
CA TRP A 88 -16.69 -2.57 -1.72
C TRP A 88 -15.83 -2.45 -2.97
N VAL A 89 -16.46 -2.16 -4.10
CA VAL A 89 -15.81 -2.13 -5.41
C VAL A 89 -16.03 -0.75 -6.04
N LYS A 90 -14.94 -0.05 -6.38
CA LYS A 90 -15.00 1.16 -7.20
C LYS A 90 -15.05 0.74 -8.67
N HIS A 91 -16.23 0.85 -9.25
CA HIS A 91 -16.47 0.57 -10.66
C HIS A 91 -16.10 1.80 -11.50
N TYR A 92 -15.10 1.65 -12.38
CA TYR A 92 -14.57 2.77 -13.16
C TYR A 92 -15.57 3.33 -14.18
N LYS A 93 -16.19 2.46 -14.99
CA LYS A 93 -17.05 2.89 -16.11
C LYS A 93 -18.27 3.67 -15.63
N ASP A 94 -18.94 3.18 -14.58
CA ASP A 94 -20.13 3.84 -14.04
C ASP A 94 -19.82 4.83 -12.93
N ASN A 95 -18.56 4.90 -12.47
CA ASN A 95 -18.13 5.80 -11.41
C ASN A 95 -18.94 5.66 -10.09
N HIS A 96 -19.38 4.44 -9.78
CA HIS A 96 -20.09 4.10 -8.54
C HIS A 96 -19.21 3.25 -7.62
N VAL A 97 -19.52 3.30 -6.32
CA VAL A 97 -19.07 2.26 -5.38
C VAL A 97 -20.21 1.25 -5.24
N LEU A 98 -19.91 0.00 -5.59
CA LEU A 98 -20.80 -1.14 -5.42
C LEU A 98 -20.49 -1.79 -4.08
N ARG A 99 -21.54 -2.15 -3.33
CA ARG A 99 -21.43 -2.88 -2.08
C ARG A 99 -21.98 -4.30 -2.26
N PHE A 100 -21.20 -5.27 -1.85
CA PHE A 100 -21.55 -6.67 -1.80
C PHE A 100 -21.39 -7.18 -0.37
N SER A 101 -22.20 -8.18 0.00
CA SER A 101 -21.98 -8.95 1.21
C SER A 101 -20.71 -9.80 1.11
N ARG A 102 -20.21 -10.31 2.24
CA ARG A 102 -19.09 -11.27 2.26
C ARG A 102 -19.33 -12.56 1.47
N SER A 103 -20.58 -12.93 1.19
CA SER A 103 -20.90 -14.09 0.35
C SER A 103 -20.97 -13.74 -1.15
N GLY A 104 -20.71 -12.50 -1.53
CA GLY A 104 -20.74 -12.04 -2.91
C GLY A 104 -22.10 -11.52 -3.39
N LYS A 105 -23.15 -11.58 -2.58
CA LYS A 105 -24.46 -11.02 -2.93
C LYS A 105 -24.40 -9.50 -3.05
N PHE A 106 -24.92 -8.93 -4.13
CA PHE A 106 -25.05 -7.50 -4.33
C PHE A 106 -26.05 -6.91 -3.33
N LEU A 107 -25.69 -5.78 -2.73
CA LEU A 107 -26.51 -5.09 -1.72
C LEU A 107 -27.07 -3.78 -2.27
N ASN A 108 -26.20 -2.85 -2.68
CA ASN A 108 -26.59 -1.53 -3.17
C ASN A 108 -25.41 -0.79 -3.83
N LYS A 109 -25.72 0.34 -4.48
CA LYS A 109 -24.75 1.36 -4.89
C LYS A 109 -24.68 2.46 -3.82
N VAL A 110 -23.51 3.08 -3.66
CA VAL A 110 -23.32 4.22 -2.76
C VAL A 110 -23.43 5.53 -3.52
N GLY A 111 -24.34 6.40 -3.09
CA GLY A 111 -24.54 7.72 -3.69
C GLY A 111 -25.12 7.66 -5.11
N LYS A 112 -25.14 8.83 -5.75
CA LYS A 112 -25.66 9.00 -7.12
C LYS A 112 -24.73 9.90 -7.93
N VAL A 113 -24.55 9.54 -9.20
CA VAL A 113 -23.80 10.36 -10.14
C VAL A 113 -24.68 11.46 -10.70
N GLY A 114 -24.24 12.71 -10.57
CA GLY A 114 -24.97 13.88 -11.04
C GLY A 114 -24.45 15.20 -10.47
N GLN A 115 -25.21 16.28 -10.69
CA GLN A 115 -24.83 17.65 -10.30
C GLN A 115 -25.61 18.17 -9.09
N GLY A 116 -26.50 17.37 -8.52
CA GLY A 116 -27.24 17.72 -7.32
C GLY A 116 -26.36 17.88 -6.07
N PRO A 117 -26.86 18.58 -5.03
CA PRO A 117 -26.08 18.85 -3.81
C PRO A 117 -25.67 17.58 -3.05
N GLU A 118 -26.38 16.47 -3.25
CA GLU A 118 -26.13 15.15 -2.64
C GLU A 118 -25.40 14.18 -3.59
N GLU A 119 -25.24 14.57 -4.85
CA GLU A 119 -24.67 13.77 -5.93
C GLU A 119 -23.20 14.13 -6.16
N TYR A 120 -22.48 13.34 -6.96
CA TYR A 120 -21.13 13.67 -7.38
C TYR A 120 -20.93 13.41 -8.88
N ILE A 121 -20.09 14.22 -9.53
CA ILE A 121 -19.85 14.08 -10.97
C ILE A 121 -18.82 12.99 -11.24
N ARG A 122 -17.70 13.03 -10.52
CA ARG A 122 -16.56 12.13 -10.70
C ARG A 122 -15.89 11.79 -9.38
N MET A 123 -15.57 10.52 -9.18
CA MET A 123 -14.93 9.99 -7.98
C MET A 123 -13.42 9.82 -8.23
N ALA A 124 -12.62 10.52 -7.43
CA ALA A 124 -11.19 10.29 -7.35
C ALA A 124 -10.89 9.03 -6.55
N ASP A 125 -11.49 8.89 -5.36
CA ASP A 125 -11.25 7.76 -4.47
C ASP A 125 -12.40 7.55 -3.46
N PHE A 126 -12.39 6.45 -2.71
CA PHE A 126 -13.29 6.22 -1.59
C PHE A 126 -12.63 5.57 -0.36
N PHE A 127 -13.22 5.77 0.82
CA PHE A 127 -12.87 5.11 2.09
C PHE A 127 -14.12 4.58 2.76
N VAL A 128 -13.93 3.55 3.57
CA VAL A 128 -14.97 2.95 4.39
C VAL A 128 -14.50 2.99 5.83
N ASP A 129 -15.31 3.57 6.70
CA ASP A 129 -15.12 3.56 8.15
C ASP A 129 -16.15 2.60 8.77
N GLU A 130 -15.68 1.44 9.20
CA GLU A 130 -16.50 0.40 9.82
C GLU A 130 -17.03 0.80 11.20
N ASN A 131 -16.31 1.66 11.93
CA ASN A 131 -16.71 2.07 13.27
C ASN A 131 -17.93 2.99 13.21
N THR A 132 -17.93 3.94 12.27
CA THR A 132 -19.03 4.89 12.10
C THR A 132 -20.06 4.43 11.06
N LYS A 133 -19.78 3.35 10.33
CA LYS A 133 -20.54 2.88 9.16
C LYS A 133 -20.76 4.00 8.15
N GLU A 134 -19.65 4.64 7.76
CA GLU A 134 -19.66 5.75 6.80
C GLU A 134 -18.78 5.42 5.59
N VAL A 135 -19.26 5.85 4.42
CA VAL A 135 -18.50 5.79 3.17
C VAL A 135 -18.13 7.20 2.74
N TYR A 136 -16.83 7.45 2.63
CA TYR A 136 -16.29 8.73 2.20
C TYR A 136 -15.95 8.64 0.73
N ILE A 137 -16.61 9.45 -0.09
CA ILE A 137 -16.33 9.60 -1.52
C ILE A 137 -15.53 10.88 -1.73
N GLN A 138 -14.27 10.71 -2.13
CA GLN A 138 -13.46 11.81 -2.63
C GLN A 138 -13.90 12.13 -4.05
N THR A 139 -14.50 13.29 -4.24
CA THR A 139 -14.84 13.79 -5.57
C THR A 139 -13.68 14.59 -6.16
N THR A 140 -13.63 14.71 -7.49
CA THR A 140 -12.61 15.53 -8.16
C THR A 140 -12.89 17.03 -8.11
N ILE A 141 -14.14 17.45 -7.84
CA ILE A 141 -14.56 18.87 -7.97
C ILE A 141 -15.15 19.43 -6.67
N VAL A 142 -16.00 18.67 -5.97
CA VAL A 142 -16.84 19.17 -4.86
C VAL A 142 -16.38 18.68 -3.49
N GLY A 143 -15.11 18.30 -3.38
CA GLY A 143 -14.46 17.81 -2.17
C GLY A 143 -14.91 16.42 -1.72
N VAL A 144 -15.12 16.23 -0.42
CA VAL A 144 -15.42 14.92 0.20
C VAL A 144 -16.89 14.86 0.61
N LYS A 145 -17.60 13.88 0.07
CA LYS A 145 -18.98 13.56 0.44
C LYS A 145 -19.01 12.30 1.29
N VAL A 146 -19.88 12.29 2.28
CA VAL A 146 -20.05 11.18 3.23
C VAL A 146 -21.44 10.61 3.07
N TYR A 147 -21.50 9.30 2.93
CA TYR A 147 -22.72 8.50 2.79
C TYR A 147 -22.79 7.49 3.93
N ASP A 148 -24.00 7.00 4.23
CA ASP A 148 -24.16 5.80 5.03
C ASP A 148 -23.94 4.54 4.16
N TYR A 149 -24.08 3.36 4.79
CA TYR A 149 -23.88 2.08 4.13
C TYR A 149 -25.02 1.70 3.19
N GLU A 150 -26.20 2.28 3.39
CA GLU A 150 -27.37 2.19 2.52
C GLU A 150 -27.24 3.08 1.28
N GLY A 151 -26.22 3.95 1.24
CA GLY A 151 -25.89 4.82 0.11
C GLY A 151 -26.57 6.18 0.15
N ASN A 152 -27.20 6.55 1.27
CA ASN A 152 -27.82 7.85 1.45
C ASN A 152 -26.78 8.90 1.84
N TYR A 153 -26.92 10.09 1.28
CA TYR A 153 -26.04 11.20 1.59
C TYR A 153 -26.23 11.66 3.05
N LYS A 154 -25.12 11.83 3.77
CA LYS A 154 -25.12 12.38 5.14
C LYS A 154 -24.68 13.83 5.16
N ARG A 155 -23.52 14.12 4.57
CA ARG A 155 -22.88 15.44 4.62
C ARG A 155 -21.75 15.59 3.62
N THR A 156 -21.34 16.83 3.37
CA THR A 156 -20.05 17.18 2.74
C THR A 156 -19.06 17.48 3.85
N ALA A 157 -18.04 16.63 4.01
CA ALA A 157 -17.03 16.77 5.05
C ALA A 157 -15.97 17.84 4.71
N ALA A 158 -15.65 17.98 3.43
CA ALA A 158 -14.68 18.95 2.93
C ALA A 158 -15.14 19.51 1.59
N LYS A 159 -14.93 20.81 1.34
CA LYS A 159 -15.21 21.44 0.04
C LYS A 159 -13.96 21.59 -0.84
N THR A 160 -12.78 21.39 -0.26
CA THR A 160 -11.50 21.47 -0.95
C THR A 160 -11.40 20.36 -1.99
N SER A 161 -11.13 20.71 -3.26
CA SER A 161 -10.96 19.72 -4.32
C SER A 161 -9.56 19.09 -4.25
N PRO A 162 -9.36 17.85 -4.75
CA PRO A 162 -8.01 17.29 -4.90
C PRO A 162 -7.06 18.22 -5.68
N ASP A 163 -7.55 18.92 -6.70
CA ASP A 163 -6.77 19.82 -7.53
C ASP A 163 -6.25 21.07 -6.77
N ASP A 164 -6.88 21.43 -5.65
CA ASP A 164 -6.42 22.49 -4.75
C ASP A 164 -5.32 22.01 -3.79
N VAL A 165 -5.21 20.69 -3.60
CA VAL A 165 -4.34 20.06 -2.59
C VAL A 165 -3.10 19.45 -3.21
N PHE A 166 -3.28 18.74 -4.33
CA PHE A 166 -2.28 17.95 -5.01
C PHE A 166 -1.76 18.69 -6.24
N MET A 167 -0.47 18.54 -6.49
CA MET A 167 0.17 19.06 -7.70
C MET A 167 0.37 17.97 -8.75
N THR A 168 -0.28 16.82 -8.60
CA THR A 168 -0.08 15.65 -9.45
C THR A 168 -1.40 14.91 -9.60
N MET A 169 -1.49 14.08 -10.64
CA MET A 169 -2.54 13.08 -10.77
C MET A 169 -2.23 11.76 -10.04
N TYR A 170 -1.01 11.62 -9.50
CA TYR A 170 -0.55 10.44 -8.78
C TYR A 170 -0.60 10.70 -7.27
N PHE A 171 -1.81 10.63 -6.72
CA PHE A 171 -2.05 10.80 -5.29
C PHE A 171 -2.69 9.58 -4.65
N GLN A 172 -2.47 9.44 -3.35
CA GLN A 172 -3.08 8.41 -2.52
C GLN A 172 -3.62 9.05 -1.24
N PHE A 173 -4.45 8.28 -0.56
CA PHE A 173 -5.04 8.65 0.71
C PHE A 173 -4.96 7.47 1.67
N ALA A 174 -4.82 7.75 2.95
CA ALA A 174 -4.87 6.74 4.00
C ALA A 174 -5.60 7.27 5.24
N LEU A 175 -6.25 6.37 5.96
CA LEU A 175 -6.86 6.65 7.27
C LEU A 175 -6.18 5.75 8.29
N TYR A 176 -5.68 6.34 9.37
CA TYR A 176 -5.05 5.61 10.46
C TYR A 176 -5.18 6.42 11.74
N ASP A 177 -5.55 5.77 12.86
CA ASP A 177 -5.66 6.42 14.17
C ASP A 177 -6.51 7.71 14.14
N ASN A 178 -7.65 7.65 13.46
CA ASN A 178 -8.57 8.78 13.21
C ASN A 178 -7.92 10.00 12.52
N LYS A 179 -6.74 9.84 11.92
CA LYS A 179 -6.04 10.86 11.15
C LYS A 179 -6.13 10.56 9.66
N PHE A 180 -6.37 11.60 8.88
CA PHE A 180 -6.43 11.52 7.44
C PHE A 180 -5.06 11.89 6.85
N PHE A 181 -4.53 11.01 6.02
CA PHE A 181 -3.25 11.18 5.36
C PHE A 181 -3.43 11.29 3.86
N ILE A 182 -2.59 12.10 3.24
CA ILE A 182 -2.49 12.25 1.80
C ILE A 182 -1.05 11.98 1.37
N ALA A 183 -0.89 11.34 0.22
CA ALA A 183 0.40 11.12 -0.41
C ALA A 183 0.35 11.61 -1.84
N GLN A 184 1.48 12.07 -2.35
CA GLN A 184 1.60 12.45 -3.75
C GLN A 184 2.97 12.05 -4.27
N ASN A 185 3.02 11.63 -5.53
CA ASN A 185 4.21 11.13 -6.20
C ASN A 185 4.43 11.87 -7.52
N LEU A 186 5.59 11.69 -8.14
CA LEU A 186 5.83 12.16 -9.51
C LEU A 186 4.84 11.53 -10.48
N ALA A 187 4.39 12.20 -11.53
CA ALA A 187 4.87 13.48 -12.05
C ALA A 187 4.09 14.69 -11.51
N PHE A 188 4.79 15.77 -11.16
CA PHE A 188 4.15 17.03 -10.80
C PHE A 188 3.69 17.79 -12.04
N ILE A 189 2.55 18.46 -11.97
CA ILE A 189 2.01 19.32 -13.01
C ILE A 189 2.70 20.68 -12.91
N ASN A 190 3.27 21.14 -14.03
CA ASN A 190 4.00 22.41 -14.08
C ASN A 190 3.04 23.61 -13.88
N LYS A 191 2.85 24.00 -12.62
CA LYS A 191 2.16 25.22 -12.18
C LYS A 191 3.15 26.08 -11.39
N PRO A 192 2.99 27.42 -11.34
CA PRO A 192 3.80 28.27 -10.48
C PRO A 192 3.47 27.95 -9.01
N THR A 193 4.36 27.26 -8.30
CA THR A 193 4.09 26.82 -6.92
C THR A 193 5.31 26.99 -6.01
N PRO A 194 5.14 27.30 -4.70
CA PRO A 194 6.27 27.48 -3.77
C PRO A 194 7.15 26.24 -3.59
N LYS A 195 8.41 26.42 -3.14
CA LYS A 195 9.36 25.33 -2.91
C LYS A 195 8.88 24.23 -1.94
N ASP A 196 8.01 24.57 -0.98
CA ASP A 196 7.43 23.60 -0.03
C ASP A 196 6.36 22.67 -0.62
N SER A 197 6.13 22.76 -1.94
CA SER A 197 5.08 21.99 -2.60
C SER A 197 5.49 20.56 -2.95
N VAL A 198 6.80 20.25 -2.95
CA VAL A 198 7.34 18.89 -3.16
C VAL A 198 7.33 18.10 -1.84
N TRP A 199 6.15 17.99 -1.23
CA TRP A 199 5.90 17.04 -0.15
C TRP A 199 5.47 15.70 -0.75
N SER A 200 5.66 14.60 0.00
CA SER A 200 5.37 13.26 -0.50
C SER A 200 4.33 12.53 0.36
N PHE A 201 4.24 12.89 1.64
CA PHE A 201 3.21 12.39 2.57
C PHE A 201 2.85 13.49 3.56
N ALA A 202 1.57 13.60 3.94
CA ALA A 202 1.14 14.60 4.91
C ALA A 202 -0.06 14.11 5.73
N TRP A 203 -0.07 14.47 7.01
CA TRP A 203 -1.26 14.41 7.84
C TRP A 203 -2.03 15.73 7.66
N VAL A 204 -3.33 15.64 7.40
CA VAL A 204 -4.22 16.78 7.22
C VAL A 204 -5.40 16.76 8.20
N ASP A 205 -6.03 17.91 8.41
CA ASP A 205 -7.37 17.96 9.00
C ASP A 205 -8.47 17.72 7.95
N SER A 206 -9.73 17.77 8.41
CA SER A 206 -10.92 17.58 7.59
C SER A 206 -11.09 18.61 6.47
N THR A 207 -10.26 19.66 6.41
CA THR A 207 -10.28 20.67 5.33
C THR A 207 -9.10 20.55 4.38
N TYR A 208 -8.33 19.46 4.48
CA TYR A 208 -7.07 19.22 3.75
C TYR A 208 -5.94 20.18 4.11
N GLN A 209 -6.06 20.91 5.23
CA GLN A 209 -4.95 21.71 5.72
C GLN A 209 -3.91 20.80 6.36
N LYS A 210 -2.68 20.92 5.88
CA LYS A 210 -1.54 20.09 6.29
C LYS A 210 -1.15 20.42 7.73
N LYS A 211 -1.33 19.46 8.64
CA LYS A 211 -0.87 19.53 10.04
C LYS A 211 0.60 19.18 10.17
N LYS A 212 1.04 18.20 9.38
CA LYS A 212 2.44 17.75 9.34
C LYS A 212 2.76 17.27 7.93
N ILE A 213 3.95 17.61 7.44
CA ILE A 213 4.47 17.26 6.13
C ILE A 213 5.70 16.37 6.29
N PHE A 214 5.79 15.35 5.45
CA PHE A 214 6.95 14.49 5.28
C PHE A 214 7.39 14.51 3.81
N LYS A 215 8.68 14.69 3.59
CA LYS A 215 9.30 14.70 2.26
C LYS A 215 9.99 13.36 2.02
N ASN A 216 9.88 12.82 0.81
CA ASN A 216 10.72 11.70 0.39
C ASN A 216 12.19 12.15 0.45
N PRO A 217 13.06 11.47 1.24
CA PRO A 217 14.49 11.78 1.27
C PRO A 217 15.16 11.81 -0.10
N ALA A 218 14.68 11.00 -1.05
CA ALA A 218 15.21 10.98 -2.43
C ALA A 218 14.91 12.27 -3.22
N HIS A 219 13.92 13.07 -2.79
CA HIS A 219 13.55 14.34 -3.43
C HIS A 219 14.31 15.55 -2.85
N ILE A 220 14.92 15.40 -1.66
CA ILE A 220 15.58 16.52 -0.97
C ILE A 220 16.79 17.00 -1.78
N GLY A 221 16.80 18.29 -2.13
CA GLY A 221 17.84 18.90 -2.96
C GLY A 221 17.63 18.74 -4.46
N ARG A 222 16.55 18.08 -4.90
CA ARG A 222 16.18 17.88 -6.32
C ARG A 222 14.88 18.58 -6.71
N GLU A 223 14.32 19.41 -5.85
CA GLU A 223 12.98 19.98 -6.03
C GLU A 223 12.86 20.78 -7.35
N GLU A 224 13.89 21.56 -7.70
CA GLU A 224 13.89 22.35 -8.94
C GLU A 224 13.95 21.46 -10.19
N GLU A 225 14.73 20.37 -10.16
CA GLU A 225 14.81 19.40 -11.26
C GLU A 225 13.49 18.63 -11.41
N ILE A 226 12.91 18.19 -10.29
CA ILE A 226 11.63 17.50 -10.24
C ILE A 226 10.53 18.37 -10.87
N MET A 227 10.44 19.64 -10.50
CA MET A 227 9.45 20.57 -11.04
C MET A 227 9.69 20.87 -12.52
N LYS A 228 10.97 21.00 -12.94
CA LYS A 228 11.34 21.21 -14.35
C LYS A 228 10.94 20.02 -15.23
N ASN A 229 11.02 18.80 -14.71
CA ASN A 229 10.66 17.56 -15.41
C ASN A 229 9.22 17.10 -15.09
N GLY A 230 8.34 18.03 -14.72
CA GLY A 230 6.92 17.75 -14.51
C GLY A 230 6.11 17.62 -15.81
N ILE A 231 4.84 17.24 -15.68
CA ILE A 231 3.85 17.21 -16.76
C ILE A 231 3.64 18.63 -17.27
N ASN A 232 3.79 18.81 -18.59
CA ASN A 232 3.39 20.00 -19.31
C ASN A 232 2.17 19.66 -20.20
N PHE A 233 1.00 20.20 -19.88
CA PHE A 233 -0.21 19.95 -20.68
C PHE A 233 -0.24 20.75 -22.01
N GLN A 234 0.64 21.74 -22.19
CA GLN A 234 0.72 22.52 -23.42
C GLN A 234 1.66 21.91 -24.46
N GLN A 235 2.61 21.07 -24.04
CA GLN A 235 3.63 20.47 -24.90
C GLN A 235 3.87 19.02 -24.50
N PHE A 236 3.93 18.13 -25.49
CA PHE A 236 4.31 16.75 -25.23
C PHE A 236 5.81 16.64 -24.98
N VAL A 237 6.19 16.73 -23.71
CA VAL A 237 7.57 16.53 -23.23
C VAL A 237 7.64 15.28 -22.37
N ASN A 238 8.77 14.58 -22.43
CA ASN A 238 9.04 13.51 -21.47
C ASN A 238 9.10 14.11 -20.07
N TYR A 239 8.59 13.39 -19.08
CA TYR A 239 8.50 13.86 -17.69
C TYR A 239 8.92 12.75 -16.74
N TRP A 240 9.22 13.11 -15.50
CA TRP A 240 9.63 12.15 -14.48
C TRP A 240 8.44 11.52 -13.78
N LEU A 241 8.52 10.21 -13.57
CA LEU A 241 7.57 9.35 -12.89
C LEU A 241 8.31 8.50 -11.87
N GLU A 242 7.58 8.08 -10.85
CA GLU A 242 8.06 7.12 -9.86
C GLU A 242 6.92 6.15 -9.49
N PRO A 243 7.23 4.96 -8.95
CA PRO A 243 6.22 4.12 -8.33
C PRO A 243 5.47 4.87 -7.22
N PHE A 244 4.23 4.46 -6.94
CA PHE A 244 3.51 5.02 -5.79
C PHE A 244 4.27 4.73 -4.48
N THR A 245 4.16 5.66 -3.54
CA THR A 245 4.56 5.39 -2.16
C THR A 245 3.80 4.16 -1.68
N SER A 246 4.53 3.14 -1.28
CA SER A 246 3.90 1.98 -0.68
C SER A 246 3.44 2.39 0.71
N ILE A 247 2.14 2.32 0.98
CA ILE A 247 1.54 2.65 2.27
C ILE A 247 0.71 1.44 2.67
N ASP A 248 0.89 0.98 3.90
CA ASP A 248 0.16 -0.17 4.41
C ASP A 248 -0.10 0.01 5.89
N THR A 249 -1.11 -0.70 6.37
CA THR A 249 -1.41 -0.83 7.79
C THR A 249 -1.28 -2.29 8.13
N TYR A 250 -0.61 -2.67 9.20
CA TYR A 250 -0.63 -4.05 9.69
C TYR A 250 -0.37 -4.06 11.19
N GLY A 251 -1.08 -4.92 11.95
CA GLY A 251 -0.91 -5.01 13.40
C GLY A 251 -1.13 -3.66 14.12
N ASN A 252 -2.10 -2.87 13.67
CA ASN A 252 -2.37 -1.50 14.15
C ASN A 252 -1.20 -0.53 14.01
N GLN A 253 -0.30 -0.75 13.05
CA GLN A 253 0.76 0.20 12.67
C GLN A 253 0.50 0.70 11.26
N LEU A 254 0.70 2.00 11.03
CA LEU A 254 0.82 2.57 9.68
C LEU A 254 2.30 2.60 9.29
N THR A 255 2.62 1.95 8.19
CA THR A 255 3.98 1.89 7.65
C THR A 255 4.01 2.39 6.21
N LEU A 256 5.15 2.91 5.77
CA LEU A 256 5.33 3.31 4.39
C LEU A 256 6.78 3.15 3.91
N LYS A 257 6.93 2.96 2.61
CA LYS A 257 8.22 2.98 1.92
C LYS A 257 8.13 3.95 0.74
N TYR A 258 9.00 4.96 0.75
CA TYR A 258 9.12 5.87 -0.39
C TYR A 258 9.83 5.21 -1.57
N PRO A 259 9.53 5.65 -2.81
CA PRO A 259 10.32 5.31 -3.99
C PRO A 259 11.80 5.68 -3.80
N ASP A 260 12.70 4.86 -4.33
CA ASP A 260 14.17 5.04 -4.35
C ASP A 260 14.88 5.22 -3.02
N THR A 261 14.15 5.01 -1.93
CA THR A 261 14.71 4.92 -0.58
C THR A 261 14.95 3.48 -0.15
N ASP A 262 15.86 3.32 0.79
CA ASP A 262 16.21 2.07 1.47
C ASP A 262 15.45 1.89 2.78
N THR A 263 14.59 2.82 3.20
CA THR A 263 14.02 2.81 4.54
C THR A 263 12.52 2.55 4.50
N ILE A 264 12.07 1.61 5.33
CA ILE A 264 10.65 1.44 5.68
C ILE A 264 10.41 2.23 6.96
N TYR A 265 9.44 3.13 6.93
CA TYR A 265 9.06 3.98 8.06
C TYR A 265 7.81 3.45 8.72
N ARG A 266 7.72 3.64 10.04
CA ARG A 266 6.48 3.53 10.83
C ARG A 266 6.06 4.92 11.25
N TYR A 267 4.76 5.20 11.21
CA TYR A 267 4.21 6.41 11.81
C TYR A 267 4.06 6.24 13.32
N ASP A 268 4.70 7.12 14.08
CA ASP A 268 4.56 7.25 15.53
C ASP A 268 3.41 8.23 15.83
N SER A 269 2.27 7.70 16.25
CA SER A 269 1.06 8.50 16.53
C SER A 269 1.23 9.53 17.65
N PRO A 270 1.80 9.20 18.82
CA PRO A 270 2.12 10.18 19.86
C PRO A 270 3.05 11.31 19.39
N ALA A 271 4.14 10.97 18.69
CA ALA A 271 5.11 11.97 18.23
C ALA A 271 4.65 12.74 16.98
N ASN A 272 3.71 12.17 16.22
CA ASN A 272 3.33 12.60 14.87
C ASN A 272 4.53 12.63 13.90
N GLU A 273 5.41 11.64 14.00
CA GLU A 273 6.62 11.54 13.19
C GLU A 273 6.68 10.21 12.42
N LEU A 274 7.43 10.20 11.32
CA LEU A 274 7.86 8.96 10.66
C LEU A 274 9.21 8.55 11.25
N VAL A 275 9.24 7.36 11.84
CA VAL A 275 10.47 6.78 12.42
C VAL A 275 10.93 5.60 11.56
N PRO A 276 12.24 5.45 11.27
CA PRO A 276 12.75 4.27 10.59
C PRO A 276 12.41 3.00 11.35
N GLN A 277 11.75 2.06 10.68
CA GLN A 277 11.42 0.74 11.23
C GLN A 277 12.36 -0.34 10.71
N TYR A 278 12.74 -0.26 9.44
CA TYR A 278 13.73 -1.14 8.81
C TYR A 278 14.57 -0.37 7.79
N ILE A 279 15.83 -0.76 7.65
CA ILE A 279 16.73 -0.32 6.58
C ILE A 279 16.95 -1.49 5.62
N ILE A 280 16.91 -1.28 4.32
CA ILE A 280 17.06 -2.28 3.27
C ILE A 280 18.44 -2.10 2.63
N SER A 281 19.34 -3.04 2.85
CA SER A 281 20.65 -3.06 2.21
C SER A 281 20.57 -3.90 0.93
N THR A 282 20.70 -3.27 -0.24
CA THR A 282 20.68 -3.98 -1.53
C THR A 282 22.07 -4.36 -2.03
N HIS A 283 23.10 -3.59 -1.67
CA HIS A 283 24.45 -3.65 -2.28
C HIS A 283 24.45 -3.50 -3.81
N GLU A 284 23.39 -2.90 -4.34
CA GLU A 284 23.19 -2.67 -5.77
C GLU A 284 23.47 -1.22 -6.13
N GLU A 285 24.02 -0.99 -7.31
CA GLU A 285 24.23 0.36 -7.83
C GLU A 285 22.88 1.00 -8.17
N LYS A 286 22.70 2.27 -7.76
CA LYS A 286 21.56 3.08 -8.17
C LYS A 286 21.89 3.74 -9.50
N GLY A 287 21.00 3.62 -10.47
CA GLY A 287 21.13 4.31 -11.74
C GLY A 287 21.01 5.83 -11.60
N ASP A 288 21.42 6.54 -12.64
CA ASP A 288 21.19 7.99 -12.72
C ASP A 288 19.71 8.32 -12.51
N TYR A 289 19.44 9.26 -11.61
CA TYR A 289 18.08 9.58 -11.18
C TYR A 289 17.22 10.03 -12.36
N GLY A 290 17.75 10.88 -13.24
CA GLY A 290 16.99 11.36 -14.40
C GLY A 290 16.70 10.24 -15.41
N ALA A 291 17.67 9.37 -15.67
CA ALA A 291 17.52 8.26 -16.60
C ALA A 291 16.50 7.20 -16.12
N THR A 292 16.44 6.93 -14.82
CA THR A 292 15.52 5.92 -14.25
C THR A 292 14.09 6.43 -14.05
N HIS A 293 13.91 7.76 -13.96
CA HIS A 293 12.62 8.38 -13.67
C HIS A 293 11.88 8.88 -14.90
N VAL A 294 12.51 9.06 -16.07
CA VAL A 294 11.78 9.50 -17.27
C VAL A 294 10.66 8.52 -17.66
N TRP A 295 9.56 9.02 -18.21
CA TRP A 295 8.44 8.18 -18.65
C TRP A 295 8.83 7.26 -19.81
N PHE A 296 9.45 7.82 -20.86
CA PHE A 296 10.08 7.05 -21.93
C PHE A 296 11.54 6.77 -21.58
N ARG A 297 11.78 5.59 -20.97
CA ARG A 297 13.12 5.15 -20.54
C ARG A 297 13.83 4.41 -21.65
N GLU A 298 15.16 4.55 -21.65
CA GLU A 298 16.02 3.64 -22.39
C GLU A 298 16.03 2.26 -21.73
N ARG A 299 16.34 1.22 -22.51
CA ARG A 299 16.35 -0.17 -22.00
C ARG A 299 17.33 -0.36 -20.84
N SER A 300 18.47 0.33 -20.88
CA SER A 300 19.49 0.27 -19.81
C SER A 300 19.00 0.81 -18.46
N ALA A 301 17.93 1.62 -18.42
CA ALA A 301 17.35 2.07 -17.16
C ALA A 301 16.76 0.93 -16.33
N PHE A 302 16.41 -0.20 -16.97
CA PHE A 302 15.88 -1.39 -16.31
C PHE A 302 16.97 -2.28 -15.71
N ASP A 303 18.25 -2.07 -16.06
CA ASP A 303 19.37 -2.87 -15.54
C ASP A 303 19.70 -2.56 -14.08
N TYR A 304 19.15 -1.48 -13.53
CA TYR A 304 19.31 -1.08 -12.13
C TYR A 304 18.27 -1.75 -11.22
N PHE A 305 18.71 -2.12 -10.02
CA PHE A 305 17.85 -2.74 -9.03
C PHE A 305 16.78 -1.75 -8.54
N SER A 306 15.52 -2.14 -8.64
CA SER A 306 14.37 -1.33 -8.23
C SER A 306 13.50 -2.07 -7.22
N ILE A 307 12.99 -1.36 -6.21
CA ILE A 307 11.99 -1.88 -5.26
C ILE A 307 10.65 -1.21 -5.57
N TYR A 308 9.69 -1.96 -6.10
CA TYR A 308 8.39 -1.43 -6.51
C TYR A 308 7.39 -1.35 -5.36
N SER A 309 7.38 -2.36 -4.49
CA SER A 309 6.36 -2.47 -3.45
C SER A 309 6.85 -3.25 -2.25
N TYR A 310 6.26 -2.94 -1.08
CA TYR A 310 6.43 -3.73 0.13
C TYR A 310 5.07 -4.21 0.66
N TYR A 311 5.09 -5.38 1.29
CA TYR A 311 3.93 -6.03 1.88
C TYR A 311 4.28 -6.58 3.27
N PRO A 312 3.75 -6.00 4.36
CA PRO A 312 3.96 -6.52 5.70
C PRO A 312 2.94 -7.64 6.01
N SER A 313 3.39 -8.67 6.73
CA SER A 313 2.52 -9.64 7.39
C SER A 313 2.93 -9.83 8.84
N LYS A 314 2.38 -10.81 9.56
CA LYS A 314 2.74 -11.09 10.97
C LYS A 314 4.22 -11.30 11.14
N ASP A 315 4.72 -12.32 10.46
CA ASP A 315 6.05 -12.87 10.67
C ASP A 315 7.03 -12.43 9.58
N ASN A 316 6.53 -11.89 8.45
CA ASN A 316 7.37 -11.58 7.29
C ASN A 316 7.17 -10.16 6.76
N ILE A 317 8.17 -9.70 6.00
CA ILE A 317 8.08 -8.55 5.08
C ILE A 317 8.43 -9.06 3.69
N TYR A 318 7.56 -8.78 2.72
CA TYR A 318 7.82 -9.10 1.32
C TYR A 318 8.20 -7.83 0.55
N LEU A 319 9.24 -7.91 -0.27
CA LEU A 319 9.68 -6.84 -1.16
C LEU A 319 9.61 -7.34 -2.60
N LEU A 320 8.85 -6.61 -3.43
CA LEU A 320 8.76 -6.86 -4.86
C LEU A 320 9.78 -5.97 -5.57
N CYS A 321 10.74 -6.59 -6.24
CA CYS A 321 11.89 -5.94 -6.84
C CYS A 321 12.12 -6.40 -8.28
N SER A 322 12.95 -5.68 -9.03
CA SER A 322 13.46 -6.14 -10.31
C SER A 322 14.89 -5.70 -10.56
N LYS A 323 15.55 -6.41 -11.49
CA LYS A 323 16.81 -6.01 -12.11
C LYS A 323 16.89 -6.67 -13.49
N GLY A 324 17.02 -5.85 -14.53
CA GLY A 324 16.85 -6.27 -15.92
C GLY A 324 15.48 -6.92 -16.14
N GLU A 325 15.48 -8.06 -16.82
CA GLU A 325 14.29 -8.88 -17.11
C GLU A 325 14.01 -9.94 -16.03
N THR A 326 14.47 -9.71 -14.79
CA THR A 326 14.18 -10.60 -13.65
C THR A 326 13.44 -9.85 -12.55
N ILE A 327 12.34 -10.44 -12.09
CA ILE A 327 11.56 -10.00 -10.93
C ILE A 327 11.98 -10.86 -9.74
N TYR A 328 12.20 -10.20 -8.60
CA TYR A 328 12.57 -10.82 -7.35
C TYR A 328 11.49 -10.54 -6.31
N THR A 329 11.02 -11.58 -5.64
CA THR A 329 10.20 -11.46 -4.44
C THR A 329 11.04 -11.89 -3.25
N TYR A 330 11.55 -10.93 -2.49
CA TYR A 330 12.24 -11.19 -1.24
C TYR A 330 11.23 -11.38 -0.11
N CYS A 331 11.47 -12.34 0.77
CA CYS A 331 10.71 -12.58 1.99
C CYS A 331 11.68 -12.56 3.17
N TYR A 332 11.58 -11.52 4.00
CA TYR A 332 12.35 -11.35 5.23
C TYR A 332 11.54 -11.83 6.43
N GLY A 333 12.05 -12.80 7.17
CA GLY A 333 11.44 -13.27 8.41
C GLY A 333 11.81 -12.37 9.59
N LYS A 334 10.85 -11.63 10.14
CA LYS A 334 11.06 -10.61 11.18
C LYS A 334 11.73 -11.16 12.44
N GLN A 335 11.38 -12.39 12.85
CA GLN A 335 11.97 -13.02 14.04
C GLN A 335 13.30 -13.71 13.75
N THR A 336 13.45 -14.27 12.55
CA THR A 336 14.63 -15.09 12.22
C THR A 336 15.77 -14.28 11.62
N GLY A 337 15.49 -13.09 11.11
CA GLY A 337 16.43 -12.28 10.33
C GLY A 337 16.79 -12.87 8.96
N LYS A 338 16.25 -14.04 8.60
CA LYS A 338 16.59 -14.75 7.36
C LYS A 338 15.82 -14.17 6.18
N VAL A 339 16.47 -14.15 5.03
CA VAL A 339 15.88 -13.69 3.77
C VAL A 339 15.80 -14.85 2.79
N LYS A 340 14.60 -15.07 2.24
CA LYS A 340 14.35 -15.95 1.09
C LYS A 340 14.11 -15.10 -0.13
N VAL A 341 14.42 -15.62 -1.32
CA VAL A 341 14.10 -14.95 -2.59
C VAL A 341 13.52 -15.94 -3.60
N LYS A 342 12.39 -15.56 -4.20
CA LYS A 342 11.83 -16.22 -5.39
C LYS A 342 12.13 -15.35 -6.61
N GLU A 343 12.66 -15.97 -7.66
CA GLU A 343 12.98 -15.31 -8.92
C GLU A 343 11.95 -15.69 -9.99
N ARG A 344 11.53 -14.72 -10.80
CA ARG A 344 10.66 -14.91 -11.95
C ARG A 344 11.22 -14.17 -13.14
N LYS A 345 11.35 -14.86 -14.29
CA LYS A 345 11.68 -14.21 -15.56
C LYS A 345 10.54 -13.31 -16.02
N SER A 346 10.90 -12.20 -16.61
CA SER A 346 10.02 -11.19 -17.17
C SER A 346 10.51 -10.83 -18.56
N GLU A 347 9.77 -9.98 -19.26
CA GLU A 347 10.19 -9.36 -20.51
C GLU A 347 10.01 -7.85 -20.42
N ILE A 348 10.89 -7.10 -21.09
CA ILE A 348 10.65 -5.67 -21.33
C ILE A 348 9.90 -5.55 -22.66
N THR A 349 8.61 -5.21 -22.58
CA THR A 349 7.79 -4.98 -23.75
C THR A 349 7.98 -3.57 -24.27
N GLU A 350 7.90 -3.42 -25.60
CA GLU A 350 7.99 -2.14 -26.28
C GLU A 350 6.70 -1.84 -27.03
N ARG A 351 6.17 -0.63 -26.85
CA ARG A 351 5.02 -0.14 -27.60
C ARG A 351 5.30 1.26 -28.12
N MET A 352 5.03 1.48 -29.41
CA MET A 352 5.11 2.82 -29.99
C MET A 352 3.95 3.70 -29.51
N LEU A 353 4.28 4.89 -29.03
CA LEU A 353 3.34 5.96 -28.68
C LEU A 353 3.78 7.25 -29.38
N GLY A 354 3.20 7.51 -30.56
CA GLY A 354 3.70 8.56 -31.46
C GLY A 354 5.13 8.24 -31.90
N ASN A 355 6.05 9.18 -31.69
CA ASN A 355 7.47 9.04 -32.03
C ASN A 355 8.33 8.49 -30.87
N HIS A 356 7.71 8.02 -29.79
CA HIS A 356 8.39 7.51 -28.61
C HIS A 356 8.15 6.02 -28.42
N THR A 357 9.15 5.33 -27.89
CA THR A 357 9.04 3.93 -27.48
C THR A 357 8.73 3.87 -25.99
N LEU A 358 7.52 3.43 -25.65
CA LEU A 358 7.15 3.14 -24.27
C LEU A 358 7.65 1.73 -23.92
N ARG A 359 8.47 1.64 -22.88
CA ARG A 359 8.99 0.37 -22.36
C ARG A 359 8.37 0.04 -21.02
N ARG A 360 7.99 -1.21 -20.80
CA ARG A 360 7.44 -1.70 -19.53
C ARG A 360 8.02 -3.06 -19.19
N LEU A 361 8.32 -3.28 -17.91
CA LEU A 361 8.68 -4.59 -17.41
C LEU A 361 7.38 -5.34 -17.09
N GLU A 362 7.09 -6.39 -17.84
CA GLU A 362 5.84 -7.14 -17.71
C GLU A 362 5.69 -7.81 -16.36
N GLY A 363 4.49 -7.71 -15.77
CA GLY A 363 4.20 -8.32 -14.48
C GLY A 363 5.03 -7.82 -13.28
N ALA A 364 5.80 -6.73 -13.42
CA ALA A 364 6.56 -6.12 -12.32
C ALA A 364 5.69 -5.56 -11.19
N LYS A 365 4.39 -5.36 -11.47
CA LYS A 365 3.36 -4.95 -10.50
C LYS A 365 2.75 -6.11 -9.71
N TYR A 366 2.92 -7.36 -10.15
CA TYR A 366 2.25 -8.51 -9.56
C TYR A 366 3.11 -9.17 -8.47
N PHE A 367 2.72 -8.97 -7.21
CA PHE A 367 3.19 -9.79 -6.09
C PHE A 367 2.41 -11.10 -6.07
N ILE A 368 3.10 -12.21 -6.37
CA ILE A 368 2.49 -13.53 -6.53
C ILE A 368 3.03 -14.48 -5.47
N LEU A 369 2.13 -15.14 -4.76
CA LEU A 369 2.39 -16.22 -3.82
C LEU A 369 1.85 -17.54 -4.37
N ASP A 370 2.39 -18.64 -3.85
CA ASP A 370 1.86 -19.97 -4.08
C ASP A 370 0.68 -20.20 -3.14
N ASN A 371 -0.53 -20.46 -3.67
CA ASN A 371 -1.71 -20.67 -2.84
C ASN A 371 -1.74 -22.11 -2.29
N ASP A 372 -0.79 -22.44 -1.42
CA ASP A 372 -0.69 -23.75 -0.77
C ASP A 372 -1.88 -24.09 0.15
N LEU A 373 -2.82 -23.16 0.33
CA LEU A 373 -4.05 -23.36 1.09
C LEU A 373 -5.10 -24.12 0.27
N CYS A 374 -5.38 -23.69 -0.97
CA CYS A 374 -6.40 -24.32 -1.81
C CYS A 374 -6.06 -24.44 -3.31
N GLY A 375 -4.83 -24.11 -3.72
CA GLY A 375 -4.30 -24.33 -5.06
C GLY A 375 -4.23 -23.08 -5.93
N GLY A 376 -3.38 -23.12 -6.96
CA GLY A 376 -3.13 -22.03 -7.91
C GLY A 376 -2.13 -20.97 -7.42
N SER A 377 -1.92 -19.92 -8.23
CA SER A 377 -1.23 -18.71 -7.80
C SER A 377 -2.18 -17.79 -7.01
N PHE A 378 -1.61 -16.95 -6.15
CA PHE A 378 -2.34 -15.87 -5.48
C PHE A 378 -1.69 -14.53 -5.79
N HIS A 379 -2.38 -13.68 -6.53
CA HIS A 379 -1.94 -12.32 -6.87
C HIS A 379 -2.48 -11.35 -5.81
N VAL A 380 -1.60 -10.56 -5.19
CA VAL A 380 -2.04 -9.53 -4.23
C VAL A 380 -2.42 -8.26 -4.99
N ASP A 381 -3.63 -8.24 -5.55
CA ASP A 381 -4.16 -7.09 -6.32
C ASP A 381 -4.61 -5.95 -5.41
N TYR A 382 -5.32 -6.29 -4.33
CA TYR A 382 -5.82 -5.31 -3.36
C TYR A 382 -5.50 -5.69 -1.93
N ARG A 383 -5.50 -4.67 -1.07
CA ARG A 383 -5.22 -4.78 0.37
C ARG A 383 -6.20 -3.97 1.18
N SER A 384 -6.65 -4.54 2.29
CA SER A 384 -7.62 -3.89 3.18
C SER A 384 -7.18 -3.98 4.64
N GLN A 385 -6.86 -2.81 5.21
CA GLN A 385 -6.65 -2.55 6.63
C GLN A 385 -5.68 -3.52 7.34
N GLY A 386 -4.68 -4.05 6.64
CA GLY A 386 -3.75 -5.03 7.22
C GLY A 386 -4.36 -6.38 7.59
N LYS A 387 -5.59 -6.63 7.15
CA LYS A 387 -6.35 -7.83 7.49
C LYS A 387 -6.56 -8.72 6.28
N TYR A 388 -6.73 -8.12 5.10
CA TYR A 388 -7.03 -8.87 3.88
C TYR A 388 -6.08 -8.54 2.75
N TRP A 389 -5.58 -9.59 2.11
CA TRP A 389 -5.09 -9.54 0.74
C TRP A 389 -6.15 -10.14 -0.18
N ILE A 390 -6.31 -9.58 -1.37
CA ILE A 390 -7.35 -9.97 -2.31
C ILE A 390 -6.73 -10.18 -3.68
N ASP A 391 -6.97 -11.36 -4.24
CA ASP A 391 -6.77 -11.71 -5.64
C ASP A 391 -8.10 -11.59 -6.37
N VAL A 392 -8.09 -10.96 -7.54
CA VAL A 392 -9.29 -10.71 -8.35
C VAL A 392 -9.16 -11.45 -9.66
N LEU A 393 -9.83 -12.60 -9.74
CA LEU A 393 -9.85 -13.42 -10.94
C LEU A 393 -10.95 -12.92 -11.88
N ILE A 394 -10.53 -12.27 -12.96
CA ILE A 394 -11.44 -11.84 -14.02
C ILE A 394 -11.66 -13.05 -14.95
N PRO A 395 -12.92 -13.48 -15.16
CA PRO A 395 -13.25 -14.59 -16.05
C PRO A 395 -12.51 -14.53 -17.38
N ASN A 396 -11.85 -15.63 -17.72
CA ASN A 396 -11.11 -15.81 -18.99
C ASN A 396 -9.97 -14.81 -19.24
N SER A 397 -9.46 -14.13 -18.21
CA SER A 397 -8.29 -13.26 -18.35
C SER A 397 -7.02 -14.06 -18.61
N GLU A 398 -6.25 -13.68 -19.63
CA GLU A 398 -4.94 -14.29 -19.91
C GLU A 398 -3.88 -13.97 -18.82
N ASP A 399 -4.13 -12.97 -17.96
CA ASP A 399 -3.13 -12.46 -17.02
C ASP A 399 -3.02 -13.27 -15.72
N ASN A 400 -4.17 -13.65 -15.13
CA ASN A 400 -4.21 -14.26 -13.80
C ASN A 400 -5.25 -15.38 -13.63
N TRP A 401 -5.88 -15.84 -14.71
CA TRP A 401 -6.82 -16.96 -14.62
C TRP A 401 -6.10 -18.26 -14.25
N ILE A 402 -6.69 -19.03 -13.34
CA ILE A 402 -6.09 -20.25 -12.79
C ILE A 402 -6.29 -21.42 -13.75
N ASP A 403 -5.20 -22.15 -14.03
CA ASP A 403 -5.27 -23.43 -14.73
C ASP A 403 -5.88 -24.50 -13.81
N ILE A 404 -7.11 -24.93 -14.16
CA ILE A 404 -7.88 -25.90 -13.39
C ILE A 404 -7.22 -27.29 -13.42
N ASP A 405 -6.55 -27.66 -14.51
CA ASP A 405 -5.91 -28.97 -14.63
C ASP A 405 -4.63 -29.04 -13.78
N GLU A 406 -3.82 -27.97 -13.79
CA GLU A 406 -2.69 -27.85 -12.86
C GLU A 406 -3.19 -27.90 -11.41
N MET A 407 -4.24 -27.12 -11.11
CA MET A 407 -4.82 -27.03 -9.78
C MET A 407 -5.32 -28.39 -9.26
N ARG A 408 -5.98 -29.21 -10.09
CA ARG A 408 -6.44 -30.57 -9.72
C ARG A 408 -5.30 -31.45 -9.21
N THR A 409 -4.11 -31.31 -9.78
CA THR A 409 -2.92 -32.10 -9.42
C THR A 409 -2.09 -31.53 -8.26
N SER A 410 -2.37 -30.30 -7.82
CA SER A 410 -1.61 -29.64 -6.76
C SER A 410 -1.88 -30.23 -5.37
N ASP A 411 -0.84 -30.40 -4.56
CA ASP A 411 -0.98 -30.74 -3.14
C ASP A 411 -1.32 -29.48 -2.35
N VAL A 412 -2.44 -29.49 -1.61
CA VAL A 412 -2.90 -28.33 -0.83
C VAL A 412 -3.19 -28.69 0.62
N LYS A 413 -3.27 -27.68 1.48
CA LYS A 413 -3.60 -27.85 2.90
C LYS A 413 -5.09 -28.10 3.15
N ASP A 414 -5.96 -27.57 2.29
CA ASP A 414 -7.42 -27.72 2.38
C ASP A 414 -8.02 -28.23 1.07
N GLU A 415 -8.10 -29.57 0.95
CA GLU A 415 -8.68 -30.25 -0.21
C GLU A 415 -10.17 -29.94 -0.41
N SER A 416 -10.91 -29.69 0.67
CA SER A 416 -12.33 -29.32 0.56
C SER A 416 -12.48 -27.93 -0.06
N LEU A 417 -11.64 -26.99 0.34
CA LEU A 417 -11.63 -25.64 -0.23
C LEU A 417 -11.16 -25.64 -1.68
N LYS A 418 -10.15 -26.46 -2.02
CA LYS A 418 -9.72 -26.69 -3.41
C LYS A 418 -10.85 -27.22 -4.28
N ALA A 419 -11.57 -28.25 -3.81
CA ALA A 419 -12.73 -28.79 -4.53
C ALA A 419 -13.81 -27.73 -4.76
N LYS A 420 -14.11 -26.91 -3.75
CA LYS A 420 -15.02 -25.76 -3.89
C LYS A 420 -14.50 -24.73 -4.90
N PHE A 421 -13.19 -24.47 -4.90
CA PHE A 421 -12.60 -23.49 -5.81
C PHE A 421 -12.67 -23.94 -7.26
N ILE A 422 -12.26 -25.18 -7.54
CA ILE A 422 -12.37 -25.80 -8.87
C ILE A 422 -13.81 -25.74 -9.35
N HIS A 423 -14.76 -26.15 -8.51
CA HIS A 423 -16.18 -26.07 -8.85
C HIS A 423 -16.62 -24.63 -9.15
N THR A 424 -16.11 -23.65 -8.41
CA THR A 424 -16.42 -22.23 -8.66
C THR A 424 -15.88 -21.79 -10.03
N LEU A 425 -14.63 -22.13 -10.36
CA LEU A 425 -14.00 -21.78 -11.64
C LEU A 425 -14.69 -22.45 -12.84
N GLU A 426 -15.15 -23.70 -12.70
CA GLU A 426 -15.85 -24.45 -13.75
C GLU A 426 -17.24 -23.91 -14.09
N ASN A 427 -17.87 -23.16 -13.18
CA ASN A 427 -19.23 -22.63 -13.34
C ASN A 427 -19.25 -21.12 -13.66
N VAL A 428 -18.12 -20.57 -14.10
CA VAL A 428 -18.01 -19.18 -14.54
C VAL A 428 -18.39 -19.05 -16.01
N GLU A 429 -19.27 -18.10 -16.29
CA GLU A 429 -19.64 -17.68 -17.64
C GLU A 429 -18.87 -16.40 -18.05
N GLU A 430 -18.82 -16.09 -19.35
CA GLU A 430 -18.11 -14.92 -19.89
C GLU A 430 -18.60 -13.59 -19.30
N GLU A 431 -19.89 -13.46 -19.04
CA GLU A 431 -20.52 -12.27 -18.44
C GLU A 431 -20.46 -12.27 -16.90
N SER A 432 -19.76 -13.24 -16.30
CA SER A 432 -19.65 -13.31 -14.84
C SER A 432 -18.84 -12.14 -14.29
N ASN A 433 -19.24 -11.64 -13.13
CA ASN A 433 -18.41 -10.75 -12.35
C ASN A 433 -17.18 -11.51 -11.82
N PRO A 434 -16.11 -10.80 -11.45
CA PRO A 434 -14.90 -11.43 -10.93
C PRO A 434 -15.13 -12.34 -9.72
N ILE A 435 -14.34 -13.41 -9.64
CA ILE A 435 -14.19 -14.20 -8.42
C ILE A 435 -13.11 -13.55 -7.57
N LEU A 436 -13.39 -13.41 -6.28
CA LEU A 436 -12.42 -12.92 -5.30
C LEU A 436 -11.86 -14.09 -4.51
N VAL A 437 -10.54 -14.17 -4.43
CA VAL A 437 -9.84 -15.01 -3.46
C VAL A 437 -9.34 -14.09 -2.35
N ILE A 438 -10.00 -14.15 -1.19
CA ILE A 438 -9.75 -13.25 -0.07
C ILE A 438 -8.94 -13.99 0.98
N ALA A 439 -7.67 -13.64 1.11
CA ALA A 439 -6.78 -14.16 2.14
C ALA A 439 -6.88 -13.30 3.42
N THR A 440 -7.24 -13.92 4.54
CA THR A 440 -7.19 -13.27 5.86
C THR A 440 -5.79 -13.44 6.44
N LEU A 441 -5.11 -12.34 6.75
CA LEU A 441 -3.77 -12.35 7.33
C LEU A 441 -3.75 -12.82 8.79
N LYS A 442 -2.63 -13.42 9.20
CA LYS A 442 -2.41 -13.95 10.56
C LYS A 442 -2.22 -12.89 11.64
#